data_AF-A0A8T3XFK4-F1
#
_entry.id   AF-A0A8T3XFK4-F1
#
_cell.length_a   1.000
_cell.length_b   1.000
_cell.length_c   1.000
_cell.angle_alpha   90.00
_cell.angle_beta   90.00
_cell.angle_gamma   90.00
#
_symmetry.space_group_name_H-M   'P 1'
#
loop_
_entity.id
_entity.type
_entity.pdbx_description
1 polymer ?
#
loop_
_entity_poly.entity_id
_entity_poly.type
_entity_poly.pdbx_seq_one_letter_code
_entity_poly.pdbx_strand_id
1 'polypeptide(L)'
;MVSIAIISTTTVIFGIASLILASRARNKLSQGSLRKYIDNYSVCLAFIVVFSLWQTIRSMTKIDASLTGFSSYPEIIFIAFAYIGFIIASYRVSKISAEFGFKEEGKRIEELIKKKKSEK
;
A
#
# COMPACT_ATOMS: atom_id res chain seq x y z
N MET A 1 -1.55 -27.55 3.63
CA MET A 1 -2.24 -27.26 2.35
C MET A 1 -3.48 -26.40 2.54
N VAL A 2 -4.48 -26.83 3.33
CA VAL A 2 -5.73 -26.07 3.56
C VAL A 2 -5.48 -24.65 4.08
N SER A 3 -4.56 -24.47 5.04
CA SER A 3 -4.27 -23.15 5.61
C SER A 3 -3.68 -22.16 4.60
N ILE A 4 -2.79 -22.61 3.70
CA ILE A 4 -2.14 -21.73 2.71
C ILE A 4 -3.14 -21.27 1.66
N ALA A 5 -3.99 -22.17 1.16
CA ALA A 5 -5.04 -21.85 0.20
C ALA A 5 -6.10 -20.89 0.78
N ILE A 6 -6.45 -21.04 2.06
CA ILE A 6 -7.37 -20.13 2.75
C ILE A 6 -6.74 -18.75 2.90
N ILE A 7 -5.48 -18.68 3.35
CA ILE A 7 -4.76 -17.41 3.49
C ILE A 7 -4.68 -16.69 2.14
N SER A 8 -4.23 -17.39 1.09
CA SER A 8 -4.04 -16.80 -0.22
C SER A 8 -5.35 -16.32 -0.85
N THR A 9 -6.43 -17.11 -0.74
CA THR A 9 -7.76 -16.72 -1.23
C THR A 9 -8.31 -15.52 -0.47
N THR A 10 -8.15 -15.50 0.85
CA THR A 10 -8.59 -14.39 1.70
C THR A 10 -7.84 -13.11 1.34
N THR A 11 -6.51 -13.19 1.15
CA THR A 11 -5.68 -12.05 0.73
C THR A 11 -6.12 -11.49 -0.63
N VAL A 12 -6.50 -12.35 -1.59
CA VAL A 12 -7.02 -11.91 -2.89
C VAL A 12 -8.33 -11.13 -2.72
N ILE A 13 -9.28 -11.65 -1.94
CA ILE A 13 -10.58 -11.00 -1.70
C ILE A 13 -10.38 -9.61 -1.08
N PHE A 14 -9.59 -9.52 0.00
CA PHE A 14 -9.31 -8.25 0.66
C PHE A 14 -8.52 -7.29 -0.23
N GLY A 15 -7.61 -7.80 -1.06
CA GLY A 15 -6.83 -6.98 -1.99
C GLY A 15 -7.70 -6.38 -3.09
N ILE A 16 -8.62 -7.16 -3.68
CA ILE A 16 -9.59 -6.65 -4.67
C ILE A 16 -10.52 -5.62 -4.02
N ALA A 17 -11.07 -5.91 -2.84
CA ALA A 17 -11.94 -4.97 -2.12
C ALA A 17 -11.20 -3.65 -1.82
N SER A 18 -9.93 -3.74 -1.42
CA SER A 18 -9.07 -2.58 -1.17
C SER A 18 -8.81 -1.76 -2.45
N LEU A 19 -8.64 -2.40 -3.62
CA LEU A 19 -8.49 -1.70 -4.91
C LEU A 19 -9.77 -0.93 -5.27
N ILE A 20 -10.94 -1.53 -5.05
CA ILE A 20 -12.23 -0.86 -5.28
C ILE A 20 -12.36 0.37 -4.38
N LEU A 21 -12.02 0.23 -3.10
CA LEU A 21 -12.04 1.36 -2.16
C LEU A 21 -11.04 2.45 -2.55
N ALA A 22 -9.82 2.08 -2.92
CA ALA A 22 -8.80 3.02 -3.38
C ALA A 22 -9.27 3.78 -4.64
N SER A 23 -9.86 3.09 -5.61
CA SER A 23 -10.43 3.69 -6.82
C SER A 23 -11.58 4.65 -6.50
N ARG A 24 -12.49 4.27 -5.59
CA ARG A 24 -13.56 5.15 -5.11
C ARG A 24 -13.01 6.38 -4.40
N ALA A 25 -12.01 6.23 -3.55
CA ALA A 25 -11.36 7.34 -2.85
C ALA A 25 -10.68 8.29 -3.84
N ARG A 26 -9.95 7.76 -4.83
CA ARG A 26 -9.31 8.52 -5.91
C ARG A 26 -10.30 9.42 -6.64
N ASN A 27 -11.48 8.90 -6.99
CA ASN A 27 -12.49 9.64 -7.74
C ASN A 27 -13.12 10.80 -6.94
N LYS A 28 -12.99 10.78 -5.61
CA LYS A 28 -13.44 11.87 -4.73
C LYS A 28 -12.36 12.95 -4.53
N LEU A 29 -11.13 12.71 -4.96
CA LEU A 29 -10.02 13.64 -4.78
C LEU A 29 -9.85 14.57 -5.98
N SER A 30 -9.62 15.84 -5.69
CA SER A 30 -9.15 16.82 -6.66
C SER A 30 -7.76 16.47 -7.18
N GLN A 31 -7.38 17.07 -8.32
CA GLN A 31 -6.03 16.90 -8.87
C GLN A 31 -5.02 17.47 -7.87
N GLY A 32 -4.16 16.61 -7.31
CA GLY A 32 -3.22 17.00 -6.26
C GLY A 32 -2.30 15.86 -5.80
N SER A 33 -1.43 16.16 -4.83
CA SER A 33 -0.47 15.20 -4.27
C SER A 33 -1.13 13.95 -3.68
N LEU A 34 -2.30 14.11 -3.05
CA LEU A 34 -3.06 13.01 -2.44
C LEU A 34 -3.64 12.04 -3.49
N ARG A 35 -4.15 12.56 -4.62
CA ARG A 35 -4.62 11.71 -5.73
C ARG A 35 -3.48 10.90 -6.35
N LYS A 36 -2.30 11.52 -6.55
CA LYS A 36 -1.09 10.84 -7.02
C LYS A 36 -0.60 9.77 -6.04
N TYR A 37 -0.75 9.99 -4.73
CA TYR A 37 -0.47 8.97 -3.72
C TYR A 37 -1.40 7.76 -3.86
N ILE A 38 -2.72 7.98 -3.98
CA ILE A 38 -3.68 6.88 -4.16
C ILE A 38 -3.41 6.10 -5.45
N ASP A 39 -3.01 6.78 -6.54
CA ASP A 39 -2.63 6.11 -7.79
C ASP A 39 -1.44 5.18 -7.58
N ASN A 40 -0.36 5.67 -6.96
CA ASN A 40 0.81 4.85 -6.65
C ASN A 40 0.47 3.70 -5.70
N TYR A 41 -0.31 3.96 -4.64
CA TYR A 41 -0.79 2.94 -3.70
C TYR A 41 -1.60 1.84 -4.41
N SER A 42 -2.49 2.22 -5.34
CA SER A 42 -3.32 1.28 -6.10
C SER A 42 -2.47 0.39 -7.00
N VAL A 43 -1.40 0.93 -7.61
CA VAL A 43 -0.45 0.14 -8.40
C VAL A 43 0.28 -0.88 -7.52
N CYS A 44 0.74 -0.49 -6.32
CA CYS A 44 1.36 -1.43 -5.37
C CYS A 44 0.40 -2.56 -5.01
N LEU A 45 -0.82 -2.17 -4.66
CA LEU A 45 -1.86 -3.10 -4.24
C LEU A 45 -2.24 -4.07 -5.37
N ALA A 46 -2.25 -3.61 -6.62
CA ALA A 46 -2.46 -4.46 -7.79
C ALA A 46 -1.35 -5.52 -7.92
N PHE A 47 -0.08 -5.15 -7.75
CA PHE A 47 1.03 -6.11 -7.76
C PHE A 47 0.90 -7.17 -6.64
N ILE A 48 0.48 -6.76 -5.44
CA ILE A 48 0.23 -7.69 -4.33
C ILE A 48 -0.92 -8.64 -4.65
N VAL A 49 -2.01 -8.15 -5.23
CA VAL A 49 -3.13 -9.00 -5.64
C VAL A 49 -2.71 -10.02 -6.70
N VAL A 50 -1.93 -9.61 -7.70
CA VAL A 50 -1.40 -10.52 -8.74
C VAL A 50 -0.45 -11.56 -8.12
N PHE A 51 0.41 -11.14 -7.21
CA PHE A 51 1.27 -12.04 -6.43
C PHE A 51 0.44 -13.09 -5.65
N SER A 52 -0.60 -12.66 -4.93
CA SER A 52 -1.46 -13.55 -4.15
C SER A 52 -2.28 -14.50 -5.04
N LEU A 53 -2.74 -14.03 -6.20
CA LEU A 53 -3.39 -14.86 -7.21
C LEU A 53 -2.43 -15.95 -7.72
N TRP A 54 -1.19 -15.58 -8.04
CA TRP A 54 -0.17 -16.52 -8.50
C TRP A 54 0.15 -17.59 -7.45
N GLN A 55 0.36 -17.19 -6.19
CA GLN A 55 0.54 -18.14 -5.08
C GLN A 55 -0.64 -19.09 -4.92
N THR A 56 -1.87 -18.57 -5.05
CA THR A 56 -3.10 -19.39 -4.97
C THR A 56 -3.13 -20.43 -6.09
N ILE A 57 -2.86 -20.02 -7.34
CA ILE A 57 -2.82 -20.93 -8.50
C ILE A 57 -1.76 -22.01 -8.29
N ARG A 58 -0.54 -21.65 -7.87
CA ARG A 58 0.53 -22.63 -7.61
C ARG A 58 0.14 -23.60 -6.49
N SER A 59 -0.47 -23.11 -5.43
CA SER A 59 -0.93 -23.96 -4.31
C SER A 59 -2.05 -24.93 -4.73
N MET A 60 -2.92 -24.56 -5.67
CA MET A 60 -4.02 -25.40 -6.13
C MET A 60 -3.60 -26.42 -7.19
N THR A 61 -2.70 -26.04 -8.10
CA THR A 61 -2.28 -26.87 -9.23
C THR A 61 -1.26 -27.95 -8.85
N LYS A 62 -0.76 -27.96 -7.60
CA LYS A 62 0.28 -28.88 -7.12
C LYS A 62 1.46 -28.98 -8.11
N ILE A 63 1.81 -27.87 -8.77
CA ILE A 63 2.97 -27.83 -9.68
C ILE A 63 4.18 -28.31 -8.88
N ASP A 64 4.71 -29.45 -9.29
CA ASP A 64 5.62 -30.26 -8.50
C ASP A 64 6.91 -29.50 -8.18
N ALA A 65 7.43 -29.73 -6.99
CA ALA A 65 8.58 -28.99 -6.46
C ALA A 65 9.89 -29.24 -7.25
N SER A 66 9.89 -30.15 -8.23
CA SER A 66 11.01 -30.38 -9.16
C SER A 66 11.15 -29.29 -10.23
N LEU A 67 10.10 -28.50 -10.49
CA LEU A 67 10.08 -27.31 -11.36
C LEU A 67 10.12 -25.99 -10.54
N THR A 68 10.69 -26.05 -9.33
CA THR A 68 10.75 -24.96 -8.34
C THR A 68 11.48 -23.72 -8.83
N GLY A 69 12.45 -23.87 -9.73
CA GLY A 69 13.19 -22.72 -10.27
C GLY A 69 12.26 -21.78 -11.05
N PHE A 70 11.67 -22.27 -12.15
CA PHE A 70 10.98 -21.40 -13.11
C PHE A 70 9.62 -20.89 -12.62
N SER A 71 8.88 -21.70 -11.85
CA SER A 71 7.56 -21.32 -11.33
C SER A 71 7.62 -20.31 -10.17
N SER A 72 8.77 -20.17 -9.51
CA SER A 72 9.01 -19.22 -8.41
C SER A 72 9.45 -17.83 -8.87
N TYR A 73 10.00 -17.71 -10.08
CA TYR A 73 10.46 -16.42 -10.62
C TYR A 73 9.38 -15.33 -10.69
N PRO A 74 8.15 -15.60 -11.20
CA PRO A 74 7.12 -14.56 -11.29
C PRO A 74 6.75 -13.96 -9.94
N GLU A 75 6.74 -14.79 -8.89
CA GLU A 75 6.43 -14.37 -7.53
C GLU A 75 7.44 -13.35 -7.00
N ILE A 76 8.73 -13.63 -7.18
CA ILE A 76 9.83 -12.75 -6.77
C ILE A 76 9.77 -11.41 -7.52
N ILE A 77 9.42 -11.45 -8.80
CA ILE A 77 9.28 -10.25 -9.63
C ILE A 77 8.13 -9.38 -9.11
N PHE A 78 6.94 -9.95 -8.88
CA PHE A 78 5.78 -9.18 -8.42
C PHE A 78 6.00 -8.57 -7.04
N ILE A 79 6.61 -9.31 -6.10
CA ILE A 79 6.87 -8.77 -4.77
C ILE A 79 7.95 -7.67 -4.80
N ALA A 80 8.98 -7.81 -5.64
CA ALA A 80 9.99 -6.76 -5.81
C ALA A 80 9.36 -5.46 -6.35
N PHE A 81 8.49 -5.56 -7.36
CA PHE A 81 7.77 -4.39 -7.88
C PHE A 81 6.81 -3.78 -6.85
N ALA A 82 6.15 -4.61 -6.03
CA ALA A 82 5.31 -4.12 -4.95
C ALA A 82 6.13 -3.30 -3.93
N TYR A 83 7.32 -3.77 -3.54
CA TYR A 83 8.20 -3.02 -2.64
C TYR A 83 8.73 -1.72 -3.24
N ILE A 84 9.11 -1.72 -4.52
CA ILE A 84 9.50 -0.49 -5.22
C ILE A 84 8.33 0.52 -5.21
N GLY A 85 7.12 0.04 -5.48
CA GLY A 85 5.91 0.85 -5.37
C GLY A 85 5.72 1.43 -3.97
N PHE A 86 5.91 0.63 -2.92
CA PHE A 86 5.79 1.08 -1.54
C PHE A 86 6.80 2.16 -1.17
N ILE A 87 8.03 2.09 -1.69
CA ILE A 87 9.04 3.15 -1.51
C ILE A 87 8.52 4.46 -2.12
N ILE A 88 8.01 4.40 -3.36
CA ILE A 88 7.44 5.58 -4.04
C ILE A 88 6.22 6.13 -3.30
N ALA A 89 5.33 5.25 -2.83
CA ALA A 89 4.15 5.63 -2.07
C ALA A 89 4.54 6.31 -0.75
N SER A 90 5.53 5.76 -0.03
CA SER A 90 6.04 6.33 1.23
C SER A 90 6.68 7.70 1.02
N TYR A 91 7.43 7.88 -0.08
CA TYR A 91 7.96 9.19 -0.45
C TYR A 91 6.84 10.22 -0.71
N ARG A 92 5.73 9.81 -1.33
CA ARG A 92 4.56 10.69 -1.53
C ARG A 92 3.88 11.05 -0.21
N VAL A 93 3.78 10.12 0.74
CA VAL A 93 3.27 10.43 2.09
C VAL A 93 4.13 11.48 2.76
N SER A 94 5.46 11.39 2.65
CA SER A 94 6.36 12.41 3.17
C SER A 94 6.07 13.79 2.55
N LYS A 95 5.87 13.88 1.24
CA LYS A 95 5.50 15.14 0.57
C LYS A 95 4.15 15.69 1.03
N ILE A 96 3.14 14.83 1.19
CA ILE A 96 1.83 15.21 1.74
C ILE A 96 1.98 15.70 3.18
N SER A 97 2.81 15.04 4.00
CA SER A 97 3.08 15.48 5.36
C SER A 97 3.85 16.80 5.42
N ALA A 98 4.60 17.17 4.39
CA ALA A 98 5.21 18.50 4.30
C ALA A 98 4.18 19.55 3.86
N GLU A 99 3.27 19.22 2.95
CA GLU A 99 2.23 20.12 2.44
C GLU A 99 1.08 20.37 3.44
N PHE A 100 0.70 19.35 4.21
CA PHE A 100 -0.45 19.37 5.12
C PHE A 100 -0.08 19.11 6.58
N GLY A 101 1.17 18.71 6.87
CA GLY A 101 1.62 18.58 8.24
C GLY A 101 1.88 19.97 8.79
N PHE A 102 0.93 20.46 9.56
CA PHE A 102 1.01 21.67 10.39
C PHE A 102 2.07 21.53 11.49
N LYS A 103 3.27 21.02 11.19
CA LYS A 103 4.33 20.81 12.17
C LYS A 103 4.90 22.16 12.63
N GLU A 104 5.01 23.12 11.72
CA GLU A 104 5.41 24.50 12.04
C GLU A 104 4.27 25.29 12.68
N GLU A 105 3.05 25.18 12.14
CA GLU A 105 1.88 25.87 12.72
C GLU A 105 1.46 25.29 14.08
N GLY A 106 1.59 23.98 14.28
CA GLY A 106 1.40 23.32 15.57
C GLY A 106 2.41 23.76 16.62
N LYS A 107 3.67 23.96 16.23
CA LYS A 107 4.71 24.54 17.11
C LYS A 107 4.37 25.97 17.51
N ARG A 108 3.93 26.81 16.56
CA ARG A 108 3.48 28.18 16.84
C ARG A 108 2.31 28.21 17.83
N ILE A 109 1.32 27.34 17.64
CA ILE A 109 0.18 27.23 18.55
C ILE A 109 0.64 26.78 19.95
N GLU A 110 1.56 25.83 20.03
CA GLU A 110 2.12 25.36 21.32
C GLU A 110 2.89 26.48 22.05
N GLU A 111 3.69 27.27 21.34
CA GLU A 111 4.40 28.43 21.88
C GLU A 111 3.43 29.51 22.38
N LEU A 112 2.37 29.80 21.63
CA LEU A 112 1.31 30.73 22.03
C LEU A 112 0.55 30.24 23.29
N ILE A 113 0.27 28.94 23.38
CA ILE A 113 -0.36 28.34 24.57
C ILE A 113 0.57 28.44 25.79
N LYS A 114 1.88 28.16 25.62
CA LYS A 114 2.87 28.27 26.71
C LYS A 114 3.00 29.71 27.22
N LYS A 115 3.10 30.70 26.32
CA LYS A 115 3.12 32.13 26.71
C LYS A 115 1.88 32.54 27.51
N LYS A 116 0.70 32.13 27.04
CA LYS A 116 -0.57 32.46 27.71
C LYS A 116 -0.73 31.78 29.08
N LYS A 117 -0.01 30.67 29.31
CA LYS A 117 0.03 29.96 30.61
C LYS A 117 1.03 30.57 31.58
N SER A 118 2.11 31.20 31.09
CA SER A 118 3.11 31.89 31.91
C SER A 118 2.71 33.33 32.30
N GLU A 119 1.75 33.92 31.61
CA GLU A 119 1.20 35.26 31.90
C GLU A 119 0.01 35.24 32.90
N LYS A 120 -0.41 34.04 33.34
CA LYS A 120 -1.38 33.83 34.43
C LYS A 120 -0.66 33.35 35.68
#